data_AF-A0A3M2DH33-F1
#
_entry.id   AF-A0A3M2DH33-F1
#
_cell.length_a   1.000
_cell.length_b   1.000
_cell.length_c   1.000
_cell.angle_alpha   90.00
_cell.angle_beta   90.00
_cell.angle_gamma   90.00
#
_symmetry.space_group_name_H-M   'P 1'
#
loop_
_entity.id
_entity.type
_entity.pdbx_description
1 polymer ?
#
loop_
_entity_poly.entity_id
_entity_poly.type
_entity_poly.pdbx_seq_one_letter_code
_entity_poly.pdbx_strand_id
1 'polypeptide(L)'
;MIPARVYRFHNPAAVFLGLEDLRKRGLTPRGILFIALDPRGETHIAVPDDLDAVTQMKVGAKLTLKPPWEGRYFHFDSIHRLPGNTLLWTGDRRLADAGSAQEVAMSVSEWLWGSSAKSLFLGCTPHQPGAWWCPDDRSAVTALHLRGFVDATVSHVGLMARRIDEPYLYYLSWKNLAQRGALDAWEPIYESPLGNVLLVERRVLGYRLALSCERGIVELDISGAPEDVVAHEVAELAGGYGIVGRIDGGGFAVTRGRVCKWGLEDVRPAELIGAPNETLGDLAAALARAPADT
;
A
#
# COMPACT_ATOMS: atom_id res chain seq x y z
N MET A 1 1.79 18.73 10.76
CA MET A 1 1.16 18.84 9.44
C MET A 1 2.21 19.40 8.49
N ILE A 2 2.48 18.75 7.37
CA ILE A 2 3.43 19.27 6.36
C ILE A 2 2.62 20.11 5.36
N PRO A 3 2.89 21.41 5.22
CA PRO A 3 2.29 22.21 4.17
C PRO A 3 2.54 21.58 2.80
N ALA A 4 1.47 21.41 2.02
CA ALA A 4 1.53 20.71 0.76
C ALA A 4 0.82 21.51 -0.33
N ARG A 5 1.46 21.54 -1.51
CA ARG A 5 0.89 22.09 -2.72
C ARG A 5 0.21 21.00 -3.52
N VAL A 6 -0.95 21.33 -4.08
CA VAL A 6 -1.73 20.43 -4.94
C VAL A 6 -1.59 20.87 -6.40
N TYR A 7 -1.07 19.97 -7.22
CA TYR A 7 -1.05 20.10 -8.68
C TYR A 7 -2.24 19.34 -9.27
N ARG A 8 -2.95 19.97 -10.21
CA ARG A 8 -4.15 19.41 -10.84
C ARG A 8 -3.92 19.20 -12.33
N PHE A 9 -4.31 18.05 -12.83
CA PHE A 9 -4.15 17.66 -14.23
C PHE A 9 -5.46 17.13 -14.78
N HIS A 10 -5.95 17.74 -15.86
CA HIS A 10 -7.24 17.41 -16.47
C HIS A 10 -7.18 16.17 -17.36
N ASN A 11 -5.97 15.72 -17.75
CA ASN A 11 -5.78 14.50 -18.53
C ASN A 11 -4.52 13.75 -18.10
N PRO A 12 -4.43 12.42 -18.34
CA PRO A 12 -3.29 11.61 -17.92
C PRO A 12 -1.97 12.02 -18.56
N ALA A 13 -1.96 12.41 -19.84
CA ALA A 13 -0.73 12.83 -20.52
C ALA A 13 -0.07 14.05 -19.84
N ALA A 14 -0.87 14.99 -19.32
CA ALA A 14 -0.39 16.13 -18.56
C ALA A 14 0.24 15.73 -17.21
N VAL A 15 -0.13 14.57 -16.64
CA VAL A 15 0.47 14.06 -15.41
C VAL A 15 1.96 13.76 -15.62
N PHE A 16 2.31 13.01 -16.67
CA PHE A 16 3.71 12.70 -16.96
C PHE A 16 4.54 13.97 -17.17
N LEU A 17 4.07 14.89 -18.03
CA LEU A 17 4.75 16.15 -18.31
C LEU A 17 4.91 17.01 -17.05
N GLY A 18 3.86 17.10 -16.23
CA GLY A 18 3.90 17.82 -14.96
C GLY A 18 4.89 17.22 -13.97
N LEU A 19 4.96 15.89 -13.89
CA LEU A 19 5.92 15.19 -13.04
C LEU A 19 7.37 15.35 -13.55
N GLU A 20 7.61 15.38 -14.86
CA GLU A 20 8.93 15.71 -15.43
C GLU A 20 9.35 17.14 -15.10
N ASP A 21 8.44 18.10 -15.19
CA ASP A 21 8.72 19.49 -14.81
C ASP A 21 8.98 19.65 -13.31
N LEU A 22 8.28 18.90 -12.47
CA LEU A 22 8.55 18.85 -11.03
C LEU A 22 9.88 18.18 -10.71
N ARG A 23 10.27 17.13 -11.45
CA ARG A 23 11.60 16.51 -11.30
C ARG A 23 12.71 17.50 -11.60
N LYS A 24 12.59 18.32 -12.64
CA LYS A 24 13.57 19.39 -12.95
C LYS A 24 13.71 20.39 -11.81
N ARG A 25 12.69 20.51 -10.95
CA ARG A 25 12.68 21.35 -9.74
C ARG A 25 13.12 20.60 -8.47
N GLY A 26 13.61 19.36 -8.61
CA GLY A 26 14.13 18.55 -7.50
C GLY A 26 13.14 17.55 -6.91
N LEU A 27 11.92 17.39 -7.46
CA LEU A 27 10.97 16.41 -6.94
C LEU A 27 11.51 14.98 -7.16
N THR A 28 11.61 14.24 -6.07
CA THR A 28 11.89 12.79 -6.09
C THR A 28 10.60 11.99 -5.91
N PRO A 29 10.57 10.68 -6.23
CA PRO A 29 9.42 9.82 -5.93
C PRO A 29 9.01 9.86 -4.46
N ARG A 30 10.00 9.97 -3.56
CA ARG A 30 9.73 10.15 -2.13
C ARG A 30 8.96 11.45 -1.87
N GLY A 31 9.16 12.51 -2.63
CA GLY A 31 8.47 13.80 -2.51
C GLY A 31 6.96 13.78 -2.82
N ILE A 32 6.44 12.74 -3.48
CA ILE A 32 5.00 12.66 -3.73
C ILE A 32 4.30 12.13 -2.49
N LEU A 33 3.39 12.93 -1.92
CA LEU A 33 2.66 12.59 -0.70
C LEU A 33 1.37 11.84 -1.01
N PHE A 34 0.59 12.34 -1.97
CA PHE A 34 -0.70 11.79 -2.35
C PHE A 34 -0.92 11.89 -3.86
N ILE A 35 -1.61 10.89 -4.41
CA ILE A 35 -2.20 10.92 -5.74
C ILE A 35 -3.65 10.48 -5.59
N ALA A 36 -4.58 11.29 -6.11
CA ALA A 36 -6.00 10.94 -6.11
C ALA A 36 -6.69 11.42 -7.38
N LEU A 37 -7.81 10.78 -7.68
CA LEU A 37 -8.74 11.20 -8.72
C LEU A 37 -9.99 11.80 -8.09
N ASP A 38 -10.49 12.87 -8.68
CA ASP A 38 -11.83 13.35 -8.37
C ASP A 38 -12.90 12.52 -9.13
N PRO A 39 -14.22 12.74 -8.90
CA PRO A 39 -15.27 12.02 -9.60
C PRO A 39 -15.35 12.30 -11.11
N ARG A 40 -14.60 13.28 -11.61
CA ARG A 40 -14.52 13.63 -13.04
C ARG A 40 -13.30 12.99 -13.71
N GLY A 41 -12.44 12.31 -12.94
CA GLY A 41 -11.21 11.70 -13.42
C GLY A 41 -10.03 12.67 -13.49
N GLU A 42 -10.12 13.87 -12.91
CA GLU A 42 -9.00 14.79 -12.81
C GLU A 42 -7.99 14.30 -11.76
N THR A 43 -6.70 14.41 -12.08
CA THR A 43 -5.63 13.94 -11.21
C THR A 43 -5.15 15.05 -10.29
N HIS A 44 -5.12 14.75 -8.99
CA HIS A 44 -4.60 15.60 -7.95
C HIS A 44 -3.33 14.99 -7.36
N ILE A 45 -2.21 15.72 -7.43
CA ILE A 45 -0.92 15.31 -6.86
C ILE A 45 -0.53 16.29 -5.78
N ALA A 46 -0.38 15.79 -4.55
CA ALA A 46 0.13 16.57 -3.43
C ALA A 46 1.63 16.34 -3.27
N VAL A 47 2.38 17.44 -3.19
CA VAL A 47 3.82 17.48 -2.88
C VAL A 47 4.04 18.47 -1.73
N PRO A 48 5.06 18.31 -0.89
CA PRO A 48 5.33 19.29 0.16
C PRO A 48 5.71 20.65 -0.48
N ASP A 49 5.43 21.75 0.20
CA ASP A 49 5.92 23.07 -0.22
C ASP A 49 7.45 23.15 -0.17
N ASP A 50 8.05 22.51 0.83
CA ASP A 50 9.48 22.31 0.98
C ASP A 50 9.85 20.86 0.61
N LEU A 51 10.54 20.67 -0.52
CA LEU A 51 10.94 19.36 -1.00
C LEU A 51 11.96 18.67 -0.06
N ASP A 52 12.74 19.46 0.69
CA ASP A 52 13.73 18.92 1.64
C ASP A 52 13.04 18.35 2.89
N ALA A 53 11.86 18.85 3.26
CA ALA A 53 11.09 18.34 4.40
C ALA A 53 10.82 16.83 4.32
N VAL A 54 10.68 16.29 3.11
CA VAL A 54 10.44 14.85 2.90
C VAL A 54 11.69 13.98 3.08
N THR A 55 12.89 14.55 2.90
CA THR A 55 14.13 13.83 3.20
C THR A 55 14.26 13.56 4.70
N GLN A 56 13.74 14.47 5.52
CA GLN A 56 13.72 14.37 6.99
C GLN A 56 12.61 13.44 7.52
N MET A 57 11.55 13.21 6.73
CA MET A 57 10.48 12.29 7.12
C MET A 57 10.99 10.85 7.13
N LYS A 58 10.78 10.10 8.22
CA LYS A 58 11.05 8.67 8.23
C LYS A 58 10.16 7.91 7.22
N VAL A 59 10.65 6.80 6.67
CA VAL A 59 9.86 5.90 5.83
C VAL A 59 8.64 5.42 6.63
N GLY A 60 7.45 5.40 6.02
CA GLY A 60 6.20 5.07 6.72
C GLY A 60 5.50 6.26 7.39
N ALA A 61 6.21 7.35 7.74
CA ALA A 61 5.59 8.54 8.35
C ALA A 61 4.57 9.22 7.42
N LYS A 62 4.69 9.02 6.11
CA LYS A 62 3.69 9.49 5.12
C LYS A 62 2.29 8.96 5.40
N LEU A 63 2.18 7.75 5.95
CA LEU A 63 0.91 7.07 6.23
C LEU A 63 0.12 7.78 7.34
N THR A 64 0.78 8.66 8.09
CA THR A 64 0.17 9.48 9.15
C THR A 64 -0.33 10.83 8.65
N LEU A 65 -0.05 11.17 7.38
CA LEU A 65 -0.45 12.46 6.81
C LEU A 65 -1.94 12.44 6.44
N LYS A 66 -2.58 13.60 6.59
CA LYS A 66 -3.92 13.84 6.04
C LYS A 66 -3.79 14.43 4.63
N PRO A 67 -4.65 14.01 3.67
CA PRO A 67 -4.65 14.60 2.35
C PRO A 67 -5.03 16.10 2.43
N PRO A 68 -4.42 16.98 1.61
CA PRO A 68 -4.63 18.43 1.68
C PRO A 68 -5.86 18.90 0.88
N TRP A 69 -6.90 18.08 0.80
CA TRP A 69 -8.14 18.40 0.08
C TRP A 69 -9.37 17.84 0.81
N GLU A 70 -10.49 18.54 0.65
CA GLU A 70 -11.79 18.14 1.18
C GLU A 70 -12.71 17.67 0.06
N GLY A 71 -13.53 16.66 0.33
CA GLY A 71 -14.52 16.15 -0.60
C GLY A 71 -14.26 14.70 -1.02
N ARG A 72 -14.93 14.29 -2.09
CA ARG A 72 -14.90 12.92 -2.57
C ARG A 72 -13.74 12.73 -3.54
N TYR A 73 -12.69 12.06 -3.09
CA TYR A 73 -11.52 11.70 -3.87
C TYR A 73 -11.23 10.21 -3.76
N PHE A 74 -10.70 9.62 -4.83
CA PHE A 74 -10.31 8.22 -4.90
C PHE A 74 -8.79 8.14 -4.91
N HIS A 75 -8.22 7.56 -3.86
CA HIS A 75 -6.78 7.65 -3.60
C HIS A 75 -6.04 6.43 -4.10
N PHE A 76 -4.88 6.65 -4.72
CA PHE A 76 -3.88 5.61 -4.87
C PHE A 76 -3.19 5.38 -3.53
N ASP A 77 -2.86 4.13 -3.25
CA ASP A 77 -2.06 3.70 -2.11
C ASP A 77 -0.61 3.47 -2.56
N SER A 78 -0.41 2.56 -3.52
CA SER A 78 0.89 2.27 -4.07
C SER A 78 0.86 2.10 -5.58
N ILE A 79 1.97 2.41 -6.23
CA ILE A 79 2.20 2.15 -7.65
C ILE A 79 3.59 1.50 -7.78
N HIS A 80 3.63 0.30 -8.33
CA HIS A 80 4.82 -0.52 -8.46
C HIS A 80 5.16 -0.75 -9.94
N ARG A 81 6.36 -0.34 -10.31
CA ARG A 81 6.98 -0.72 -11.57
C ARG A 81 7.70 -2.06 -11.38
N LEU A 82 7.22 -3.08 -12.06
CA LEU A 82 7.71 -4.45 -12.01
C LEU A 82 8.54 -4.78 -13.27
N PRO A 83 9.29 -5.90 -13.29
CA PRO A 83 10.02 -6.33 -14.47
C PRO A 83 9.11 -6.46 -15.70
N GLY A 84 9.65 -6.21 -16.90
CA GLY A 84 8.91 -6.39 -18.15
C GLY A 84 7.82 -5.35 -18.44
N ASN A 85 7.96 -4.12 -17.90
CA ASN A 85 6.96 -3.04 -18.00
C ASN A 85 5.62 -3.32 -17.31
N THR A 86 5.59 -4.38 -16.52
CA THR A 86 4.45 -4.72 -15.72
C THR A 86 4.22 -3.71 -14.60
N LEU A 87 2.95 -3.50 -14.29
CA LEU A 87 2.48 -2.52 -13.34
C LEU A 87 1.51 -3.18 -12.36
N LEU A 88 1.75 -2.96 -11.07
CA LEU A 88 0.80 -3.26 -10.00
C LEU A 88 0.50 -1.95 -9.29
N TRP A 89 -0.78 -1.63 -9.08
CA TRP A 89 -1.17 -0.53 -8.21
C TRP A 89 -2.28 -0.96 -7.28
N THR A 90 -2.33 -0.27 -6.15
CA THR A 90 -3.33 -0.46 -5.10
C THR A 90 -3.94 0.88 -4.74
N GLY A 91 -5.12 0.86 -4.13
CA GLY A 91 -5.79 2.08 -3.71
C GLY A 91 -7.27 1.87 -3.44
N ASP A 92 -8.02 2.97 -3.46
CA ASP A 92 -9.46 2.96 -3.33
C ASP A 92 -10.11 2.26 -4.53
N ARG A 93 -10.91 1.23 -4.30
CA ARG A 93 -11.59 0.44 -5.33
C ARG A 93 -12.38 1.30 -6.33
N ARG A 94 -12.88 2.46 -5.88
CA ARG A 94 -13.62 3.43 -6.70
C ARG A 94 -12.73 4.17 -7.71
N LEU A 95 -11.41 3.98 -7.68
CA LEU A 95 -10.53 4.39 -8.78
C LEU A 95 -10.99 3.81 -10.12
N ALA A 96 -11.64 2.64 -10.13
CA ALA A 96 -12.25 2.05 -11.32
C ALA A 96 -13.36 2.93 -11.93
N ASP A 97 -14.02 3.76 -11.13
CA ASP A 97 -15.15 4.59 -11.57
C ASP A 97 -14.71 5.87 -12.29
N ALA A 98 -13.48 6.34 -12.03
CA ALA A 98 -12.96 7.61 -12.54
C ALA A 98 -12.45 7.54 -13.99
N GLY A 99 -12.31 6.33 -14.55
CA GLY A 99 -11.93 6.09 -15.95
C GLY A 99 -10.46 6.37 -16.32
N SER A 100 -9.71 7.17 -15.54
CA SER A 100 -8.33 7.59 -15.85
C SER A 100 -7.25 6.95 -14.97
N ALA A 101 -7.63 6.04 -14.05
CA ALA A 101 -6.72 5.52 -13.05
C ALA A 101 -5.57 4.69 -13.63
N GLN A 102 -5.83 3.92 -14.69
CA GLN A 102 -4.80 3.14 -15.36
C GLN A 102 -3.74 4.05 -15.98
N GLU A 103 -4.18 5.05 -16.76
CA GLU A 103 -3.29 5.95 -17.49
C GLU A 103 -2.46 6.81 -16.54
N VAL A 104 -3.03 7.19 -15.39
CA VAL A 104 -2.29 7.88 -14.32
C VAL A 104 -1.26 6.95 -13.70
N ALA A 105 -1.62 5.71 -13.37
CA ALA A 105 -0.68 4.73 -12.83
C ALA A 105 0.47 4.42 -13.81
N MET A 106 0.17 4.33 -15.11
CA MET A 106 1.15 4.20 -16.18
C MET A 106 2.06 5.41 -16.28
N SER A 107 1.50 6.63 -16.30
CA SER A 107 2.27 7.89 -16.34
C SER A 107 3.23 8.00 -15.16
N VAL A 108 2.79 7.59 -13.96
CA VAL A 108 3.64 7.55 -12.76
C VAL A 108 4.71 6.46 -12.88
N SER A 109 4.37 5.27 -13.38
CA SER A 109 5.31 4.16 -13.61
C SER A 109 6.41 4.54 -14.62
N GLU A 110 6.04 5.19 -15.71
CA GLU A 110 6.96 5.75 -16.70
C GLU A 110 7.84 6.83 -16.09
N TRP A 111 7.27 7.74 -15.31
CA TRP A 111 8.07 8.71 -14.58
C TRP A 111 9.07 8.00 -13.66
N LEU A 112 8.69 6.94 -12.94
CA LEU A 112 9.64 6.19 -12.10
C LEU A 112 10.85 5.62 -12.86
N TRP A 113 10.78 5.40 -14.19
CA TRP A 113 11.96 5.01 -15.00
C TRP A 113 13.12 6.00 -14.91
N GLY A 114 12.83 7.29 -14.81
CA GLY A 114 13.85 8.33 -14.64
C GLY A 114 14.42 8.41 -13.21
N SER A 115 14.10 7.45 -12.34
CA SER A 115 14.51 7.43 -10.94
C SER A 115 15.10 6.08 -10.52
N SER A 116 15.78 6.04 -9.38
CA SER A 116 16.23 4.78 -8.76
C SER A 116 15.10 3.99 -8.09
N ALA A 117 13.92 4.60 -7.93
CA ALA A 117 12.78 3.97 -7.26
C ALA A 117 11.98 3.08 -8.23
N LYS A 118 11.63 1.88 -7.77
CA LYS A 118 10.72 0.96 -8.50
C LYS A 118 9.29 1.00 -7.96
N SER A 119 9.06 1.69 -6.87
CA SER A 119 7.73 1.75 -6.24
C SER A 119 7.52 3.11 -5.61
N LEU A 120 6.28 3.58 -5.71
CA LEU A 120 5.78 4.76 -5.05
C LEU A 120 4.78 4.34 -3.98
N PHE A 121 5.01 4.79 -2.74
CA PHE A 121 4.10 4.59 -1.61
C PHE A 121 3.55 5.96 -1.17
N LEU A 122 2.22 6.04 -1.09
CA LEU A 122 1.46 7.25 -0.83
C LEU A 122 0.86 7.24 0.59
N GLY A 123 0.49 8.41 1.09
CA GLY A 123 0.07 8.58 2.48
C GLY A 123 -1.34 8.12 2.84
N CYS A 124 -2.11 7.53 1.91
CA CYS A 124 -3.52 7.20 2.14
C CYS A 124 -3.74 5.72 2.40
N THR A 125 -4.62 5.40 3.36
CA THR A 125 -5.17 4.06 3.56
C THR A 125 -6.54 3.90 2.90
N PRO A 126 -6.69 2.98 1.92
CA PRO A 126 -7.93 2.86 1.21
C PRO A 126 -9.01 2.28 2.13
N HIS A 127 -10.12 3.00 2.28
CA HIS A 127 -11.30 2.50 2.99
C HIS A 127 -11.93 1.30 2.30
N GLN A 128 -11.80 1.20 0.98
CA GLN A 128 -12.25 0.06 0.20
C GLN A 128 -11.08 -0.39 -0.66
N PRO A 129 -10.28 -1.37 -0.22
CA PRO A 129 -9.06 -1.73 -0.92
C PRO A 129 -9.37 -2.38 -2.27
N GLY A 130 -8.58 -2.00 -3.27
CA GLY A 130 -8.50 -2.61 -4.57
C GLY A 130 -7.05 -2.74 -5.02
N ALA A 131 -6.76 -3.81 -5.75
CA ALA A 131 -5.52 -4.03 -6.45
C ALA A 131 -5.79 -4.30 -7.93
N TRP A 132 -4.88 -3.83 -8.79
CA TRP A 132 -4.95 -3.95 -10.24
C TRP A 132 -3.60 -4.35 -10.83
N TRP A 133 -3.66 -5.32 -11.73
CA TRP A 133 -2.52 -5.84 -12.47
C TRP A 133 -2.60 -5.42 -13.93
N CYS A 134 -1.50 -4.91 -14.47
CA CYS A 134 -1.38 -4.57 -15.87
C CYS A 134 -0.05 -5.16 -16.40
N PRO A 135 -0.09 -6.15 -17.30
CA PRO A 135 1.12 -6.82 -17.79
C PRO A 135 2.06 -5.89 -18.53
N ASP A 136 1.50 -4.96 -19.30
CA ASP A 136 2.19 -3.97 -20.12
C ASP A 136 1.24 -2.81 -20.49
N ASP A 137 1.78 -1.76 -21.12
CA ASP A 137 1.09 -0.54 -21.53
C ASP A 137 -0.06 -0.74 -22.54
N ARG A 138 -0.17 -1.91 -23.16
CA ARG A 138 -1.16 -2.21 -24.21
C ARG A 138 -2.19 -3.24 -23.78
N SER A 139 -1.98 -3.87 -22.63
CA SER A 139 -2.81 -4.94 -22.12
C SER A 139 -3.95 -4.40 -21.27
N ALA A 140 -5.09 -5.09 -21.33
CA ALA A 140 -6.20 -4.80 -20.45
C ALA A 140 -5.82 -4.98 -18.98
N VAL A 141 -6.32 -4.08 -18.14
CA VAL A 141 -6.11 -4.14 -16.70
C VAL A 141 -6.95 -5.26 -16.10
N THR A 142 -6.34 -6.06 -15.25
CA THR A 142 -7.04 -7.03 -14.43
C THR A 142 -7.22 -6.50 -13.02
N ALA A 143 -8.47 -6.28 -12.62
CA ALA A 143 -8.82 -6.01 -11.23
C ALA A 143 -8.67 -7.29 -10.40
N LEU A 144 -7.62 -7.38 -9.58
CA LEU A 144 -7.34 -8.55 -8.74
C LEU A 144 -8.41 -8.75 -7.66
N HIS A 145 -9.01 -7.66 -7.18
CA HIS A 145 -10.05 -7.70 -6.15
C HIS A 145 -11.35 -8.33 -6.64
N LEU A 146 -11.64 -8.32 -7.95
CA LEU A 146 -12.76 -9.08 -8.53
C LEU A 146 -12.50 -10.60 -8.49
N ARG A 147 -11.25 -11.01 -8.32
CA ARG A 147 -10.83 -12.40 -8.10
C ARG A 147 -10.65 -12.73 -6.62
N GLY A 148 -11.06 -11.83 -5.73
CA GLY A 148 -10.96 -11.99 -4.28
C GLY A 148 -9.71 -11.34 -3.65
N PHE A 149 -8.69 -10.96 -4.44
CA PHE A 149 -7.42 -10.43 -3.92
C PHE A 149 -7.45 -8.90 -3.77
N VAL A 150 -7.68 -8.43 -2.56
CA VAL A 150 -8.00 -7.01 -2.29
C VAL A 150 -6.81 -6.14 -1.93
N ASP A 151 -5.81 -6.71 -1.25
CA ASP A 151 -4.52 -6.07 -0.98
C ASP A 151 -3.43 -6.95 -1.57
N ALA A 152 -2.49 -6.34 -2.30
CA ALA A 152 -1.36 -7.03 -2.90
C ALA A 152 -0.07 -6.23 -2.66
N THR A 153 0.97 -6.91 -2.21
CA THR A 153 2.29 -6.36 -1.92
C THR A 153 3.36 -7.07 -2.73
N VAL A 154 4.44 -6.36 -3.02
CA VAL A 154 5.56 -6.86 -3.84
C VAL A 154 6.64 -7.41 -2.91
N SER A 155 7.02 -8.67 -3.11
CA SER A 155 8.13 -9.33 -2.42
C SER A 155 9.29 -9.58 -3.38
N HIS A 156 10.37 -10.19 -2.88
CA HIS A 156 11.51 -10.54 -3.71
C HIS A 156 11.25 -11.76 -4.62
N VAL A 157 10.31 -12.64 -4.27
CA VAL A 157 9.98 -13.87 -5.01
C VAL A 157 8.71 -13.78 -5.87
N GLY A 158 7.84 -12.82 -5.57
CA GLY A 158 6.56 -12.69 -6.27
C GLY A 158 5.65 -11.65 -5.62
N LEU A 159 4.35 -11.76 -5.93
CA LEU A 159 3.30 -11.02 -5.24
C LEU A 159 2.80 -11.80 -4.03
N MET A 160 2.44 -11.07 -3.00
CA MET A 160 1.74 -11.60 -1.83
C MET A 160 0.43 -10.84 -1.67
N ALA A 161 -0.65 -11.55 -1.37
CA ALA A 161 -1.97 -10.96 -1.28
C ALA A 161 -2.84 -11.67 -0.25
N ARG A 162 -3.86 -10.98 0.25
CA ARG A 162 -4.93 -11.61 1.03
C ARG A 162 -6.21 -11.72 0.22
N ARG A 163 -7.11 -12.60 0.65
CA ARG A 163 -8.50 -12.67 0.18
C ARG A 163 -9.49 -12.20 1.25
N ILE A 164 -10.67 -11.78 0.79
CA ILE A 164 -11.80 -11.41 1.68
C ILE A 164 -12.27 -12.65 2.43
N ASP A 165 -12.55 -12.51 3.74
CA ASP A 165 -13.12 -13.57 4.60
C ASP A 165 -12.28 -14.86 4.63
N GLU A 166 -10.96 -14.72 4.52
CA GLU A 166 -10.04 -15.86 4.54
C GLU A 166 -8.82 -15.62 5.46
N PRO A 167 -8.31 -16.66 6.14
CA PRO A 167 -7.18 -16.55 7.06
C PRO A 167 -5.81 -16.70 6.38
N TYR A 168 -5.75 -16.74 5.04
CA TYR A 168 -4.53 -17.08 4.33
C TYR A 168 -3.79 -15.87 3.75
N LEU A 169 -2.45 -15.94 3.79
CA LEU A 169 -1.61 -15.19 2.86
C LEU A 169 -1.40 -16.03 1.60
N TYR A 170 -1.71 -15.44 0.46
CA TYR A 170 -1.51 -16.03 -0.85
C TYR A 170 -0.26 -15.49 -1.53
N TYR A 171 0.33 -16.30 -2.38
CA TYR A 171 1.51 -15.98 -3.15
C TYR A 171 1.29 -16.27 -4.64
N LEU A 172 1.93 -15.45 -5.47
CA LEU A 172 2.01 -15.65 -6.91
C LEU A 172 3.42 -15.33 -7.41
N SER A 173 4.11 -16.35 -7.91
CA SER A 173 5.52 -16.26 -8.31
C SER A 173 5.78 -15.35 -9.51
N TRP A 174 6.98 -14.77 -9.59
CA TRP A 174 7.42 -14.05 -10.78
C TRP A 174 7.42 -14.91 -12.05
N LYS A 175 7.68 -16.22 -11.90
CA LYS A 175 7.64 -17.18 -13.02
C LYS A 175 6.23 -17.27 -13.61
N ASN A 176 5.20 -17.38 -12.77
CA ASN A 176 3.81 -17.44 -13.22
C ASN A 176 3.35 -16.11 -13.83
N LEU A 177 3.81 -14.99 -13.27
CA LEU A 177 3.49 -13.65 -13.79
C LEU A 177 4.13 -13.38 -15.15
N ALA A 178 5.36 -13.86 -15.37
CA ALA A 178 6.07 -13.73 -16.65
C ALA A 178 5.36 -14.48 -17.79
N GLN A 179 4.57 -15.52 -17.49
CA GLN A 179 3.77 -16.26 -18.46
C GLN A 179 2.45 -15.52 -18.80
N ARG A 180 2.56 -14.22 -19.11
CA ARG A 180 1.43 -13.32 -19.41
C ARG A 180 0.34 -13.30 -18.33
N GLY A 181 0.75 -13.29 -17.06
CA GLY A 181 -0.16 -13.13 -15.93
C GLY A 181 -1.07 -14.35 -15.74
N ALA A 182 -0.48 -15.53 -15.46
CA ALA A 182 -1.21 -16.68 -14.93
C ALA A 182 -1.74 -16.37 -13.51
N LEU A 183 -2.64 -15.40 -13.42
CA LEU A 183 -3.25 -14.84 -12.22
C LEU A 183 -4.23 -15.81 -11.55
N ASP A 184 -4.32 -17.05 -12.04
CA ASP A 184 -5.10 -18.13 -11.43
C ASP A 184 -4.20 -19.05 -10.59
N ALA A 185 -2.87 -18.92 -10.69
CA ALA A 185 -1.89 -19.76 -9.99
C ALA A 185 -1.52 -19.23 -8.60
N TRP A 186 -2.47 -18.62 -7.89
CA TRP A 186 -2.26 -18.20 -6.50
C TRP A 186 -2.29 -19.40 -5.57
N GLU A 187 -1.33 -19.47 -4.66
CA GLU A 187 -1.23 -20.55 -3.68
C GLU A 187 -1.21 -19.98 -2.26
N PRO A 188 -1.94 -20.59 -1.30
CA PRO A 188 -1.82 -20.21 0.10
C PRO A 188 -0.45 -20.66 0.63
N ILE A 189 0.30 -19.74 1.23
CA ILE A 189 1.66 -19.98 1.76
C ILE A 189 1.72 -19.84 3.29
N TYR A 190 0.67 -19.28 3.90
CA TYR A 190 0.58 -19.14 5.34
C TYR A 190 -0.89 -19.07 5.77
N GLU A 191 -1.24 -19.69 6.89
CA GLU A 191 -2.55 -19.61 7.53
C GLU A 191 -2.42 -18.90 8.88
N SER A 192 -3.18 -17.83 9.08
CA SER A 192 -3.16 -17.07 10.32
C SER A 192 -3.90 -17.79 11.44
N PRO A 193 -3.28 -17.99 12.62
CA PRO A 193 -3.98 -18.49 13.80
C PRO A 193 -4.94 -17.46 14.40
N LEU A 194 -4.87 -16.19 13.97
CA LEU A 194 -5.63 -15.07 14.51
C LEU A 194 -6.92 -14.75 13.71
N GLY A 195 -7.34 -15.68 12.85
CA GLY A 195 -8.55 -15.54 12.02
C GLY A 195 -8.27 -14.88 10.68
N ASN A 196 -9.30 -14.28 10.08
CA ASN A 196 -9.19 -13.71 8.74
C ASN A 196 -8.09 -12.65 8.67
N VAL A 197 -7.35 -12.62 7.56
CA VAL A 197 -6.40 -11.54 7.30
C VAL A 197 -7.18 -10.32 6.81
N LEU A 198 -7.11 -9.23 7.56
CA LEU A 198 -7.84 -8.00 7.31
C LEU A 198 -7.04 -7.00 6.50
N LEU A 199 -5.72 -6.96 6.69
CA LEU A 199 -4.79 -6.08 5.97
C LEU A 199 -3.43 -6.77 5.84
N VAL A 200 -2.77 -6.53 4.70
CA VAL A 200 -1.37 -6.90 4.46
C VAL A 200 -0.54 -5.61 4.45
N GLU A 201 0.59 -5.62 5.13
CA GLU A 201 1.50 -4.49 5.10
C GLU A 201 1.94 -4.16 3.65
N ARG A 202 1.94 -2.87 3.30
CA ARG A 202 2.15 -2.38 1.93
C ARG A 202 3.50 -2.68 1.34
N ARG A 203 4.48 -3.02 2.18
CA ARG A 203 5.86 -3.27 1.76
C ARG A 203 6.51 -4.31 2.65
N VAL A 204 7.28 -5.19 2.02
CA VAL A 204 8.22 -6.08 2.71
C VAL A 204 9.48 -5.29 3.11
N LEU A 205 9.89 -5.38 4.38
CA LEU A 205 11.16 -4.85 4.87
C LEU A 205 11.97 -5.96 5.54
N GLY A 206 13.22 -6.16 5.10
CA GLY A 206 14.11 -7.15 5.72
C GLY A 206 13.55 -8.58 5.73
N TYR A 207 12.79 -8.97 4.69
CA TYR A 207 12.05 -10.23 4.62
C TYR A 207 10.99 -10.41 5.71
N ARG A 208 10.58 -9.31 6.38
CA ARG A 208 9.44 -9.28 7.28
C ARG A 208 8.22 -8.70 6.59
N LEU A 209 7.06 -9.28 6.90
CA LEU A 209 5.75 -8.81 6.46
C LEU A 209 4.76 -8.91 7.62
N ALA A 210 4.10 -7.80 7.97
CA ALA A 210 3.02 -7.82 8.95
C ALA A 210 1.65 -8.11 8.31
N LEU A 211 0.87 -8.96 8.97
CA LEU A 211 -0.52 -9.25 8.69
C LEU A 211 -1.36 -8.75 9.86
N SER A 212 -2.36 -7.92 9.58
CA SER A 212 -3.37 -7.55 10.58
C SER A 212 -4.56 -8.47 10.43
N CYS A 213 -4.96 -9.14 11.51
CA CYS A 213 -5.97 -10.18 11.55
C CYS A 213 -7.10 -9.81 12.52
N GLU A 214 -8.19 -10.58 12.49
CA GLU A 214 -9.37 -10.33 13.34
C GLU A 214 -9.06 -10.28 14.84
N ARG A 215 -8.13 -11.13 15.31
CA ARG A 215 -7.78 -11.27 16.73
C ARG A 215 -6.37 -10.80 17.06
N GLY A 216 -5.74 -10.02 16.18
CA GLY A 216 -4.44 -9.43 16.46
C GLY A 216 -3.55 -9.32 15.23
N ILE A 217 -2.25 -9.43 15.42
CA ILE A 217 -1.27 -9.15 14.38
C ILE A 217 -0.23 -10.28 14.33
N VAL A 218 0.19 -10.62 13.12
CA VAL A 218 1.25 -11.59 12.87
C VAL A 218 2.36 -10.92 12.09
N GLU A 219 3.61 -11.11 12.49
CA GLU A 219 4.77 -10.82 11.67
C GLU A 219 5.32 -12.12 11.10
N LEU A 220 5.51 -12.15 9.79
CA LEU A 220 6.06 -13.29 9.08
C LEU A 220 7.53 -13.09 8.73
N ASP A 221 8.32 -14.16 8.82
CA ASP A 221 9.52 -14.34 8.00
C ASP A 221 9.10 -14.86 6.63
N ILE A 222 9.51 -14.18 5.58
CA ILE A 222 9.28 -14.61 4.20
C ILE A 222 10.57 -14.85 3.43
N SER A 223 11.73 -14.95 4.11
CA SER A 223 13.03 -15.16 3.45
C SER A 223 13.12 -16.48 2.69
N GLY A 224 12.38 -17.51 3.13
CA GLY A 224 12.30 -18.82 2.48
C GLY A 224 11.03 -19.03 1.65
N ALA A 225 10.29 -17.97 1.33
CA ALA A 225 9.06 -18.08 0.55
C ALA A 225 9.29 -18.64 -0.86
N PRO A 226 8.37 -19.44 -1.42
CA PRO A 226 7.08 -19.82 -0.82
C PRO A 226 7.10 -21.00 0.17
N GLU A 227 8.16 -21.80 0.21
CA GLU A 227 8.15 -23.08 0.94
C GLU A 227 8.30 -22.94 2.45
N ASP A 228 9.00 -21.89 2.91
CA ASP A 228 9.32 -21.67 4.32
C ASP A 228 8.91 -20.25 4.74
N VAL A 229 7.60 -20.10 4.93
CA VAL A 229 6.97 -18.89 5.49
C VAL A 229 6.51 -19.18 6.90
N VAL A 230 7.17 -18.55 7.87
CA VAL A 230 6.95 -18.83 9.29
C VAL A 230 6.55 -17.59 10.04
N ALA A 231 5.71 -17.75 11.06
CA ALA A 231 5.44 -16.67 12.00
C ALA A 231 6.72 -16.37 12.79
N HIS A 232 7.22 -15.15 12.67
CA HIS A 232 8.30 -14.64 13.50
C HIS A 232 7.77 -14.23 14.87
N GLU A 233 6.65 -13.53 14.88
CA GLU A 233 5.98 -13.06 16.09
C GLU A 233 4.46 -13.04 15.89
N VAL A 234 3.73 -13.42 16.93
CA VAL A 234 2.26 -13.43 16.95
C VAL A 234 1.81 -12.69 18.20
N ALA A 235 0.97 -11.70 18.02
CA ALA A 235 0.44 -10.92 19.12
C ALA A 235 -1.08 -10.84 19.06
N GLU A 236 -1.75 -11.43 20.06
CA GLU A 236 -3.18 -11.30 20.24
C GLU A 236 -3.53 -9.87 20.71
N LEU A 237 -4.53 -9.28 20.06
CA LEU A 237 -5.03 -7.95 20.37
C LEU A 237 -6.54 -7.91 20.19
N ALA A 238 -7.19 -6.96 20.86
CA ALA A 238 -8.54 -6.57 20.47
C ALA A 238 -8.52 -6.20 18.96
N GLY A 239 -9.43 -6.77 18.17
CA GLY A 239 -9.46 -6.53 16.74
C GLY A 239 -9.63 -5.05 16.37
N GLY A 240 -9.37 -4.73 15.10
CA GLY A 240 -9.57 -3.38 14.56
C GLY A 240 -8.29 -2.56 14.42
N TYR A 241 -7.13 -3.11 14.76
CA TYR A 241 -5.82 -2.52 14.45
C TYR A 241 -5.35 -2.96 13.06
N GLY A 242 -4.68 -2.06 12.35
CA GLY A 242 -4.09 -2.31 11.04
C GLY A 242 -2.66 -1.78 10.96
N ILE A 243 -1.68 -2.63 10.69
CA ILE A 243 -0.32 -2.19 10.34
C ILE A 243 -0.29 -1.87 8.85
N VAL A 244 -0.12 -0.60 8.53
CA VAL A 244 -0.01 -0.12 7.14
C VAL A 244 1.44 0.05 6.68
N GLY A 245 2.36 0.10 7.63
CA GLY A 245 3.79 0.13 7.38
C GLY A 245 4.61 0.22 8.66
N ARG A 246 5.93 0.19 8.50
CA ARG A 246 6.93 0.29 9.58
C ARG A 246 8.00 1.29 9.21
N ILE A 247 8.62 1.82 10.26
CA ILE A 247 9.81 2.64 10.13
C ILE A 247 11.04 1.72 10.10
N ASP A 248 12.00 2.05 9.23
CA ASP A 248 13.25 1.33 9.16
C ASP A 248 14.00 1.39 10.51
N GLY A 249 14.31 0.22 11.06
CA GLY A 249 14.88 0.08 12.38
C GLY A 249 13.90 0.17 13.55
N GLY A 250 12.56 0.08 13.36
CA GLY A 250 11.55 -0.13 14.42
C GLY A 250 10.48 0.98 14.55
N GLY A 251 9.32 0.62 15.12
CA GLY A 251 8.12 1.44 15.19
C GLY A 251 7.16 1.23 14.01
N PHE A 252 5.86 1.39 14.25
CA PHE A 252 4.80 0.96 13.35
C PHE A 252 3.83 2.10 13.03
N ALA A 253 3.49 2.26 11.75
CA ALA A 253 2.36 3.08 11.34
C ALA A 253 1.09 2.23 11.47
N VAL A 254 0.29 2.55 12.49
CA VAL A 254 -0.89 1.78 12.87
C VAL A 254 -2.13 2.60 12.64
N THR A 255 -3.07 2.05 11.90
CA THR A 255 -4.43 2.57 11.78
C THR A 255 -5.40 1.78 12.67
N ARG A 256 -6.57 2.35 12.89
CA ARG A 256 -7.68 1.74 13.62
C ARG A 256 -8.96 1.86 12.81
N GLY A 257 -9.78 0.82 12.82
CA GLY A 257 -11.09 0.81 12.17
C GLY A 257 -11.97 -0.31 12.70
N ARG A 258 -13.23 -0.33 12.26
CA ARG A 258 -14.18 -1.39 12.58
C ARG A 258 -13.85 -2.64 11.76
N VAL A 259 -13.73 -3.79 12.43
CA VAL A 259 -13.52 -5.08 11.74
C VAL A 259 -14.74 -5.41 10.89
N CYS A 260 -14.49 -5.76 9.63
CA CYS A 260 -15.48 -6.24 8.67
C CYS A 260 -14.91 -7.42 7.89
N LYS A 261 -15.77 -8.24 7.27
CA LYS A 261 -15.33 -9.40 6.46
C LYS A 261 -14.32 -9.06 5.36
N TRP A 262 -14.38 -7.83 4.86
CA TRP A 262 -13.54 -7.35 3.76
C TRP A 262 -12.26 -6.62 4.21
N GLY A 263 -12.10 -6.35 5.51
CA GLY A 263 -10.97 -5.59 6.06
C GLY A 263 -11.38 -4.68 7.22
N LEU A 264 -10.89 -3.44 7.22
CA LEU A 264 -11.24 -2.42 8.21
C LEU A 264 -12.10 -1.32 7.58
N GLU A 265 -13.21 -0.99 8.23
CA GLU A 265 -14.08 0.15 7.89
C GLU A 265 -13.84 1.34 8.83
N ASP A 266 -14.27 2.54 8.44
CA ASP A 266 -14.15 3.76 9.25
C ASP A 266 -12.71 4.02 9.74
N VAL A 267 -11.77 3.76 8.83
CA VAL A 267 -10.33 3.75 9.09
C VAL A 267 -9.85 5.15 9.46
N ARG A 268 -9.24 5.28 10.64
CA ARG A 268 -8.61 6.53 11.09
C ARG A 268 -7.25 6.75 10.38
N PRO A 269 -6.76 7.98 10.26
CA PRO A 269 -5.38 8.23 9.84
C PRO A 269 -4.41 7.41 10.70
N ALA A 270 -3.33 6.89 10.09
CA ALA A 270 -2.38 6.09 10.86
C ALA A 270 -1.65 6.96 11.88
N GLU A 271 -1.31 6.37 13.01
CA GLU A 271 -0.46 6.94 14.05
C GLU A 271 0.85 6.18 14.10
N LEU A 272 1.94 6.89 14.39
CA LEU A 272 3.21 6.24 14.63
C LEU A 272 3.24 5.76 16.09
N ILE A 273 3.33 4.45 16.26
CA ILE A 273 3.41 3.82 17.58
C ILE A 273 4.74 3.11 17.70
N GLY A 274 5.43 3.38 18.81
CA GLY A 274 6.67 2.76 19.16
C GLY A 274 7.94 3.48 18.70
N ALA A 275 9.07 2.90 19.07
CA ALA A 275 10.42 3.43 18.89
C ALA A 275 11.29 2.49 18.03
N PRO A 276 12.45 2.97 17.56
CA PRO A 276 13.41 2.08 16.91
C PRO A 276 13.78 0.87 17.79
N ASN A 277 13.85 -0.29 17.15
CA ASN A 277 14.14 -1.64 17.64
C ASN A 277 13.03 -2.30 18.46
N GLU A 278 11.86 -1.66 18.59
CA GLU A 278 10.71 -2.30 19.21
C GLU A 278 10.11 -3.39 18.31
N THR A 279 9.69 -4.49 18.95
CA THR A 279 9.12 -5.67 18.28
C THR A 279 7.61 -5.56 18.11
N LEU A 280 6.98 -6.56 17.47
CA LEU A 280 5.53 -6.60 17.38
C LEU A 280 4.88 -6.79 18.75
N GLY A 281 5.52 -7.50 19.67
CA GLY A 281 5.11 -7.68 21.05
C GLY A 281 5.13 -6.37 21.84
N ASP A 282 6.14 -5.53 21.64
CA ASP A 282 6.20 -4.18 22.23
C ASP A 282 5.04 -3.31 21.75
N LEU A 283 4.76 -3.35 20.44
CA LEU A 283 3.60 -2.68 19.85
C LEU A 283 2.31 -3.19 20.49
N ALA A 284 2.14 -4.50 20.60
CA ALA A 284 0.94 -5.10 21.15
C ALA A 284 0.70 -4.69 22.61
N ALA A 285 1.76 -4.68 23.42
CA ALA A 285 1.71 -4.19 24.79
C ALA A 285 1.35 -2.69 24.85
N ALA A 286 1.86 -1.87 23.93
CA ALA A 286 1.51 -0.46 23.84
C ALA A 286 0.04 -0.25 23.46
N LEU A 287 -0.46 -1.01 22.47
CA LEU A 287 -1.85 -0.96 22.02
C LEU A 287 -2.84 -1.44 23.09
N ALA A 288 -2.51 -2.49 23.84
CA ALA A 288 -3.34 -3.00 24.92
C ALA A 288 -3.48 -2.01 26.09
N ARG A 289 -2.49 -1.12 26.29
CA ARG A 289 -2.51 -0.05 27.30
C ARG A 289 -3.19 1.22 26.82
N ALA A 290 -3.34 1.39 25.50
CA ALA A 290 -4.03 2.55 24.97
C ALA A 290 -5.50 2.49 25.39
N PRO A 291 -6.11 3.61 25.83
CA PRO A 291 -7.54 3.64 26.10
C PRO A 291 -8.29 3.09 24.89
N ALA A 292 -9.25 2.19 25.14
CA ALA A 292 -10.28 1.92 24.16
C ALA A 292 -11.08 3.23 24.04
N ASP A 293 -10.79 4.02 23.00
CA ASP A 293 -11.55 5.23 22.74
C ASP A 293 -13.04 4.86 22.66
N THR A 294 -13.82 5.43 23.58
CA THR A 294 -15.29 5.44 23.59
C THR A 294 -15.88 5.96 22.29
#